data_AF-A0A5A9N3J1-F1
#
_entry.id   AF-A0A5A9N3J1-F1
#
_cell.length_a   1.000
_cell.length_b   1.000
_cell.length_c   1.000
_cell.angle_alpha   90.00
_cell.angle_beta   90.00
_cell.angle_gamma   90.00
#
_symmetry.space_group_name_H-M   'P 1'
#
loop_
_entity.id
_entity.type
_entity.pdbx_description
1 polymer ?
#
loop_
_entity_poly.entity_id
_entity_poly.type
_entity_poly.pdbx_seq_one_letter_code
_entity_poly.pdbx_strand_id
1 'polypeptide(L)'
;MEASAEMNANVTPAVDDSRFKRTPQQRGVSSRRSGFFEEELDKHIDMLHEYNDIKDITQTLLGRLAGLRGVTTRDLYNDFGLELDD
;
A
#
# COMPACT_ATOMS: atom_id res chain seq x y z
N MET A 1 -33.91 -54.57 18.70
CA MET A 1 -34.06 -54.49 20.17
C MET A 1 -32.81 -55.16 20.71
N GLU A 2 -31.87 -54.48 21.35
CA GLU A 2 -32.03 -53.56 22.46
C GLU A 2 -31.17 -52.30 22.34
N ALA A 3 -31.67 -51.24 22.96
CA ALA A 3 -30.99 -50.00 23.26
C ALA A 3 -30.36 -50.07 24.66
N SER A 4 -29.31 -49.28 24.90
CA SER A 4 -28.98 -48.53 26.13
C SER A 4 -27.46 -48.34 26.20
N ALA A 5 -26.97 -47.12 25.99
CA ALA A 5 -26.73 -46.11 27.04
C ALA A 5 -25.40 -46.39 27.76
N GLU A 6 -24.32 -45.74 27.33
CA GLU A 6 -23.81 -44.47 27.90
C GLU A 6 -23.05 -44.70 29.21
N MET A 7 -21.76 -44.32 29.21
CA MET A 7 -21.19 -43.32 30.11
C MET A 7 -19.67 -43.49 30.17
N ASN A 8 -18.92 -42.56 29.58
CA ASN A 8 -18.21 -41.60 30.43
C ASN A 8 -17.76 -40.39 29.61
N ALA A 9 -18.33 -39.24 29.96
CA ALA A 9 -17.84 -37.95 29.52
C ALA A 9 -16.53 -37.63 30.22
N ASN A 10 -15.50 -37.20 29.49
CA ASN A 10 -14.64 -36.15 30.00
C ASN A 10 -14.00 -35.34 28.87
N VAL A 11 -14.62 -34.19 28.60
CA VAL A 11 -14.00 -32.87 28.43
C VAL A 11 -12.73 -32.79 27.56
N THR A 12 -12.90 -32.26 26.34
CA THR A 12 -11.84 -31.55 25.61
C THR A 12 -11.53 -30.23 26.36
N PRO A 13 -10.31 -29.67 26.31
CA PRO A 13 -9.94 -28.89 25.13
C PRO A 13 -8.46 -28.95 24.73
N ALA A 14 -8.25 -28.79 23.42
CA ALA A 14 -7.19 -28.06 22.75
C ALA A 14 -5.89 -27.75 23.53
N VAL A 15 -4.78 -28.31 23.06
CA VAL A 15 -3.53 -27.58 22.73
C VAL A 15 -2.62 -28.50 21.92
N ASP A 16 -2.67 -28.35 20.59
CA ASP A 16 -1.63 -28.85 19.69
C ASP A 16 -0.53 -27.79 19.68
N ASP A 17 0.50 -28.01 20.50
CA ASP A 17 1.70 -27.18 20.49
C ASP A 17 2.95 -28.05 20.35
N SER A 18 3.83 -27.57 19.48
CA SER A 18 5.26 -27.84 19.48
C SER A 18 5.76 -29.17 18.88
N ARG A 19 5.78 -29.23 17.54
CA ARG A 19 6.95 -29.81 16.82
C ARG A 19 7.45 -28.87 15.73
N PHE A 20 7.96 -27.72 16.17
CA PHE A 20 8.79 -26.84 15.35
C PHE A 20 10.13 -27.53 15.04
N LYS A 21 10.21 -28.24 13.91
CA LYS A 21 11.45 -28.77 13.36
C LYS A 21 12.22 -27.61 12.70
N ARG A 22 13.20 -27.03 13.41
CA ARG A 22 14.22 -26.17 12.80
C ARG A 22 15.24 -27.05 12.08
N THR A 23 15.43 -26.82 10.79
CA THR A 23 16.70 -27.08 10.10
C THR A 23 17.18 -25.77 9.47
N PRO A 24 18.44 -25.35 9.72
CA PRO A 24 19.01 -24.17 9.10
C PRO A 24 19.74 -24.59 7.81
N GLN A 25 19.12 -24.38 6.64
CA GLN A 25 19.82 -24.53 5.37
C GLN A 25 20.26 -23.14 4.87
N GLN A 26 21.53 -22.82 5.10
CA GLN A 26 22.14 -21.64 4.51
C GLN A 26 22.45 -21.82 3.01
N ARG A 27 22.43 -20.68 2.31
CA ARG A 27 23.20 -20.28 1.12
C ARG A 27 22.47 -20.27 -0.22
N GLY A 28 22.17 -19.02 -0.63
CA GLY A 28 22.09 -18.57 -2.01
C GLY A 28 22.32 -17.05 -2.01
N VAL A 29 23.57 -16.61 -1.85
CA VAL A 29 23.94 -15.20 -1.99
C VAL A 29 23.95 -14.88 -3.48
N SER A 30 22.78 -14.56 -4.04
CA SER A 30 22.65 -14.27 -5.47
C SER A 30 21.61 -13.17 -5.77
N SER A 31 21.44 -12.17 -4.90
CA SER A 31 20.63 -10.98 -5.27
C SER A 31 21.01 -9.73 -4.49
N ARG A 32 22.31 -9.40 -4.43
CA ARG A 32 22.76 -8.11 -3.86
C ARG A 32 22.69 -6.96 -4.86
N ARG A 33 22.38 -7.20 -6.14
CA ARG A 33 22.18 -6.11 -7.10
C ARG A 33 20.72 -5.67 -7.19
N SER A 34 19.77 -6.61 -7.17
CA SER A 34 18.35 -6.29 -7.32
C SER A 34 17.76 -5.55 -6.11
N GLY A 35 18.20 -5.83 -4.88
CA GLY A 35 17.69 -5.12 -3.70
C GLY A 35 18.05 -3.64 -3.63
N PHE A 36 19.17 -3.20 -4.25
CA PHE A 36 19.49 -1.77 -4.35
C PHE A 36 18.60 -1.05 -5.37
N PHE A 37 18.26 -1.72 -6.47
CA PHE A 37 17.32 -1.17 -7.47
C PHE A 37 15.88 -1.12 -6.95
N GLU A 38 15.49 -2.06 -6.10
CA GLU A 38 14.15 -2.12 -5.52
C GLU A 38 13.93 -0.96 -4.53
N GLU A 39 14.90 -0.68 -3.64
CA GLU A 39 14.83 0.50 -2.75
C GLU A 39 14.86 1.84 -3.50
N GLU A 40 15.60 1.94 -4.61
CA GLU A 40 15.66 3.15 -5.43
C GLU A 40 14.36 3.36 -6.21
N LEU A 41 13.76 2.26 -6.70
CA LEU A 41 12.47 2.29 -7.38
C LEU A 41 11.34 2.67 -6.41
N ASP A 42 11.32 2.10 -5.21
CA ASP A 42 10.35 2.45 -4.17
C ASP A 42 10.44 3.94 -3.82
N LYS A 43 11.66 4.49 -3.69
CA LYS A 43 11.86 5.93 -3.48
C LYS A 43 11.32 6.77 -4.63
N HIS A 44 11.52 6.35 -5.88
CA HIS A 44 10.97 7.07 -7.02
C HIS A 44 9.44 6.98 -7.09
N ILE A 45 8.85 5.85 -6.69
CA ILE A 45 7.40 5.70 -6.57
C ILE A 45 6.85 6.65 -5.50
N ASP A 46 7.49 6.72 -4.33
CA ASP A 46 7.11 7.65 -3.26
C ASP A 46 7.18 9.11 -3.71
N MET A 47 8.26 9.50 -4.42
CA MET A 47 8.39 10.85 -4.97
C MET A 47 7.30 11.18 -5.99
N LEU A 48 6.88 10.22 -6.83
CA LEU A 48 5.78 10.42 -7.77
C LEU A 48 4.45 10.60 -7.05
N HIS A 49 4.21 9.85 -5.97
CA HIS A 49 3.02 10.03 -5.15
C HIS A 49 3.00 11.41 -4.47
N GLU A 50 4.13 11.84 -3.90
CA GLU A 50 4.25 13.17 -3.30
C GLU A 50 4.05 14.30 -4.34
N TYR A 51 4.63 14.16 -5.54
CA TYR A 51 4.38 15.09 -6.64
C TYR A 51 2.90 15.16 -7.01
N ASN A 52 2.26 14.01 -7.21
CA ASN A 52 0.85 13.95 -7.58
C ASN A 52 -0.05 14.55 -6.49
N ASP A 53 0.22 14.28 -5.21
CA ASP A 53 -0.53 14.85 -4.10
C ASP A 53 -0.47 16.39 -4.09
N ILE A 54 0.73 16.96 -4.26
CA ILE A 54 0.91 18.42 -4.34
C ILE A 54 0.21 18.99 -5.58
N LYS A 55 0.31 18.30 -6.71
CA LYS A 55 -0.34 18.69 -7.97
C LYS A 55 -1.86 18.73 -7.80
N ASP A 56 -2.45 17.71 -7.21
CA ASP A 56 -3.91 17.59 -7.01
C ASP A 56 -4.46 18.68 -6.07
N ILE A 57 -3.73 18.98 -4.99
CA ILE A 57 -4.05 20.10 -4.09
C ILE A 57 -4.00 21.42 -4.87
N THR A 58 -2.97 21.62 -5.69
CA THR A 58 -2.78 22.83 -6.49
C THR A 58 -3.91 23.01 -7.51
N GLN A 59 -4.30 21.95 -8.21
CA GLN A 59 -5.44 21.98 -9.14
C GLN A 59 -6.75 22.31 -8.43
N THR A 60 -6.97 21.75 -7.25
CA THR A 60 -8.14 22.07 -6.42
C THR A 60 -8.17 23.54 -6.02
N LEU A 61 -7.03 24.10 -5.61
CA LEU A 61 -6.89 25.51 -5.26
C LEU A 61 -7.13 26.43 -6.46
N LEU A 62 -6.56 26.09 -7.62
CA LEU A 62 -6.77 26.82 -8.87
C LEU A 62 -8.23 26.79 -9.31
N GLY A 63 -8.92 25.65 -9.17
CA GLY A 63 -10.37 25.56 -9.44
C GLY A 63 -11.20 26.49 -8.55
N ARG A 64 -10.87 26.56 -7.26
CA ARG A 64 -11.53 27.50 -6.32
C ARG A 64 -11.21 28.96 -6.66
N LEU A 65 -9.96 29.25 -6.99
CA LEU A 65 -9.51 30.59 -7.37
C LEU A 65 -10.20 31.07 -8.64
N ALA A 66 -10.34 30.19 -9.64
CA ALA A 66 -11.07 30.45 -10.88
C ALA A 66 -12.53 30.82 -10.59
N GLY A 67 -13.19 30.03 -9.74
CA GLY A 67 -14.57 30.30 -9.30
C GLY A 67 -14.73 31.65 -8.59
N LEU A 68 -13.79 32.03 -7.73
CA LEU A 68 -13.82 33.32 -7.03
C LEU A 68 -13.57 34.51 -7.95
N ARG A 69 -12.71 34.35 -8.96
CA ARG A 69 -12.39 35.41 -9.93
C ARG A 69 -13.38 35.47 -11.11
N GLY A 70 -14.24 34.47 -11.27
CA GLY A 70 -15.15 34.36 -12.41
C GLY A 70 -14.43 34.10 -13.74
N VAL A 71 -13.20 33.61 -13.70
CA VAL A 71 -12.40 33.25 -14.87
C VAL A 71 -12.36 31.73 -15.02
N THR A 72 -11.97 31.23 -16.19
CA THR A 72 -11.79 29.79 -16.35
C THR A 72 -10.46 29.34 -15.75
N THR A 73 -10.36 28.07 -15.36
CA THR A 73 -9.08 27.48 -14.97
C THR A 73 -8.04 27.60 -16.07
N ARG A 74 -8.41 27.47 -17.36
CA ARG A 74 -7.49 27.65 -18.49
C ARG A 74 -6.87 29.06 -18.53
N ASP A 75 -7.65 30.09 -18.23
CA ASP A 75 -7.15 31.46 -18.17
C ASP A 75 -6.11 31.62 -17.05
N LEU A 76 -6.37 31.01 -15.88
CA LEU A 76 -5.38 30.99 -14.79
C LEU A 76 -4.10 30.24 -15.17
N TYR A 77 -4.21 29.11 -15.88
CA TYR A 77 -3.01 28.38 -16.33
C TYR A 77 -2.15 29.26 -17.25
N ASN A 78 -2.76 29.99 -18.19
CA ASN A 78 -2.03 30.95 -19.03
C ASN A 78 -1.42 32.10 -18.21
N ASP A 79 -2.17 32.66 -17.26
CA ASP A 79 -1.71 33.76 -16.40
C ASP A 79 -0.52 33.37 -15.51
N PHE A 80 -0.51 32.13 -15.03
CA PHE A 80 0.57 31.58 -14.20
C PHE A 80 1.68 30.90 -15.02
N GLY A 81 1.58 30.87 -16.35
CA GLY A 81 2.56 30.21 -17.23
C GLY A 81 2.63 28.69 -17.02
N LEU A 82 1.52 28.07 -16.64
CA LEU A 82 1.39 26.64 -16.43
C LEU A 82 0.95 25.95 -17.72
N GLU A 83 1.58 24.82 -18.03
CA GLU A 83 1.13 23.95 -19.12
C GLU A 83 -0.01 23.04 -18.64
N LEU A 84 -0.96 22.77 -19.53
CA LEU A 84 -2.11 21.89 -19.24
C LEU A 84 -1.79 20.40 -19.49
N ASP A 85 -0.71 20.13 -20.21
CA ASP A 85 -0.17 18.78 -20.41
C ASP A 85 0.86 18.48 -19.33
N ASP A 86 0.87 17.22 -18.88
CA ASP A 86 1.81 16.65 -17.92
C ASP A 86 2.66 15.59 -18.63
#